data_AF-A0A960IFG9-F1
#
_entry.id   AF-A0A960IFG9-F1
#
_cell.length_a   1.000
_cell.length_b   1.000
_cell.length_c   1.000
_cell.angle_alpha   90.00
_cell.angle_beta   90.00
_cell.angle_gamma   90.00
#
_symmetry.space_group_name_H-M   'P 1'
#
loop_
_entity.id
_entity.type
_entity.pdbx_description
1 polymer ?
#
loop_
_entity_poly.entity_id
_entity_poly.type
_entity_poly.pdbx_seq_one_letter_code
_entity_poly.pdbx_strand_id
1 'polypeptide(L)'
;MVDRKGIEKAALAAQRAWAKAPKPREVAAKAEFPLRAPSTPLTVTPKPAEQKLLGHYDSGWARRLPARYARFLATEGIMRPVIAGLAQPERRGLDRLADLDGPAIFAANHH
;
A
#
# COMPACT_ATOMS: atom_id res chain seq x y z
N MET A 1 -43.93 -15.44 -29.50
CA MET A 1 -42.48 -15.72 -29.45
C MET A 1 -41.79 -14.37 -29.27
N VAL A 2 -41.31 -14.05 -28.07
CA VAL A 2 -40.75 -12.72 -27.79
C VAL A 2 -39.42 -12.56 -28.54
N ASP A 3 -39.23 -11.45 -29.26
CA ASP A 3 -38.04 -11.19 -30.06
C ASP A 3 -36.80 -11.02 -29.17
N ARG A 4 -36.01 -12.09 -29.10
CA ARG A 4 -34.79 -12.21 -28.29
C ARG A 4 -33.75 -11.14 -28.66
N LYS A 5 -33.69 -10.74 -29.94
CA LYS A 5 -32.77 -9.69 -30.42
C LYS A 5 -33.18 -8.29 -29.95
N GLY A 6 -34.48 -8.04 -29.83
CA GLY A 6 -35.01 -6.81 -29.26
C GLY A 6 -34.65 -6.63 -27.78
N ILE A 7 -34.76 -7.71 -27.00
CA ILE A 7 -34.38 -7.71 -25.58
C ILE A 7 -32.88 -7.50 -25.40
N GLU A 8 -32.04 -8.18 -26.19
CA GLU A 8 -30.58 -8.00 -26.11
C GLU A 8 -30.14 -6.58 -26.44
N LYS A 9 -30.75 -5.96 -27.47
CA LYS A 9 -30.50 -4.54 -27.79
C LYS A 9 -30.92 -3.62 -26.64
N ALA A 10 -32.07 -3.87 -26.03
CA ALA A 10 -32.54 -3.09 -24.88
C ALA A 10 -31.62 -3.25 -23.66
N ALA A 11 -31.18 -4.47 -23.37
CA ALA A 11 -30.24 -4.76 -22.28
C ALA A 11 -28.87 -4.10 -22.51
N LEU A 12 -28.36 -4.13 -23.73
CA LEU A 12 -27.07 -3.53 -24.10
C LEU A 12 -27.16 -1.99 -24.08
N ALA A 13 -28.30 -1.42 -24.48
CA ALA A 13 -28.59 0.00 -24.33
C ALA A 13 -28.66 0.42 -22.86
N ALA A 14 -29.34 -0.36 -22.01
CA ALA A 14 -29.40 -0.13 -20.56
C ALA A 14 -28.02 -0.24 -19.89
N GLN A 15 -27.21 -1.23 -20.27
CA GLN A 15 -25.85 -1.39 -19.77
C GLN A 15 -24.95 -0.22 -20.15
N ARG A 16 -25.04 0.27 -21.40
CA ARG A 16 -24.32 1.47 -21.85
C ARG A 16 -24.78 2.73 -21.14
N ALA A 17 -26.08 2.86 -20.86
CA ALA A 17 -26.62 3.99 -20.11
C ALA A 17 -26.13 3.96 -18.65
N TRP A 18 -26.11 2.78 -18.02
CA TRP A 18 -25.63 2.62 -16.65
C TRP A 18 -24.12 2.87 -16.53
N ALA A 19 -23.33 2.42 -17.52
CA ALA A 19 -21.90 2.71 -17.59
C ALA A 19 -21.58 4.21 -17.74
N LYS A 20 -22.53 5.00 -18.28
CA LYS A 20 -22.43 6.46 -18.42
C LYS A 20 -22.95 7.23 -17.20
N ALA A 21 -23.57 6.56 -16.23
CA ALA A 21 -24.05 7.21 -15.03
C ALA A 21 -22.87 7.78 -14.24
N PRO A 22 -22.96 9.02 -13.72
CA PRO A 22 -21.88 9.63 -12.96
C PRO A 22 -21.62 8.82 -11.70
N LYS A 23 -20.34 8.58 -11.40
CA LYS A 23 -19.97 7.86 -10.18
C LYS A 23 -20.31 8.75 -8.97
N PRO A 24 -20.77 8.18 -7.84
CA PRO A 24 -21.08 8.97 -6.64
C PRO A 24 -19.92 9.88 -6.19
N ARG A 25 -18.67 9.45 -6.41
CA ARG A 25 -17.47 10.24 -6.13
C ARG A 25 -17.34 11.50 -6.99
N GLU A 26 -17.78 11.46 -8.25
CA GLU A 26 -17.74 12.62 -9.15
C GLU A 26 -18.79 13.65 -8.73
N VAL A 27 -19.96 13.19 -8.30
CA VAL A 27 -21.02 14.05 -7.75
C VAL A 27 -20.53 14.69 -6.45
N ALA A 28 -19.94 13.91 -5.54
CA ALA A 28 -19.39 14.41 -4.29
C ALA A 28 -18.20 15.37 -4.48
N ALA A 29 -17.41 15.21 -5.55
CA ALA A 29 -16.30 16.10 -5.87
C ALA A 29 -16.74 17.49 -6.34
N LYS A 30 -17.95 17.60 -6.92
CA LYS A 30 -18.55 18.86 -7.38
C LYS A 30 -19.37 19.58 -6.32
N ALA A 31 -19.58 18.97 -5.16
CA ALA A 31 -20.32 19.60 -4.08
C ALA A 31 -19.53 20.77 -3.48
N GLU A 32 -20.23 21.84 -3.12
CA GLU A 32 -19.70 23.02 -2.44
C GLU A 32 -20.11 23.02 -0.96
N PHE A 33 -19.71 24.06 -0.23
CA PHE A 33 -20.17 24.27 1.14
C PHE A 33 -21.70 24.38 1.19
N PRO A 34 -22.40 23.78 2.17
CA PRO A 34 -21.90 23.08 3.37
C PRO A 34 -21.66 21.57 3.20
N LEU A 35 -21.86 21.03 2.00
CA LEU A 35 -21.74 19.59 1.73
C LEU A 35 -20.29 19.12 1.54
N ARG A 36 -19.36 20.05 1.29
CA ARG A 36 -17.91 19.82 1.22
C ARG A 36 -17.17 20.93 1.97
N ALA A 37 -15.99 20.60 2.49
CA ALA A 37 -15.08 21.59 3.08
C ALA A 37 -14.76 22.71 2.06
N PRO A 38 -14.78 23.99 2.48
CA PRO A 38 -14.44 25.10 1.60
C PRO A 38 -12.97 25.06 1.20
N SER A 39 -12.62 25.72 0.09
CA SER A 39 -11.22 25.95 -0.28
C SER A 39 -10.53 26.86 0.75
N THR A 40 -9.21 26.72 0.89
CA THR A 40 -8.43 27.65 1.72
C THR A 40 -8.48 29.06 1.10
N PRO A 41 -8.72 30.13 1.89
CA PRO A 41 -8.71 31.50 1.40
C PRO A 41 -7.38 31.88 0.74
N LEU A 42 -7.44 32.70 -0.32
CA LEU A 42 -6.27 33.11 -1.10
C LEU A 42 -5.24 33.94 -0.29
N THR A 43 -5.65 34.51 0.82
CA THR A 43 -4.81 35.32 1.72
C THR A 43 -3.99 34.49 2.70
N VAL A 44 -4.21 33.17 2.77
CA VAL A 44 -3.55 32.28 3.73
C VAL A 44 -2.87 31.14 2.99
N THR A 45 -1.63 30.82 3.38
CA THR A 45 -0.92 29.65 2.83
C THR A 45 -1.68 28.37 3.15
N PRO A 46 -2.04 27.55 2.14
CA PRO A 46 -2.67 26.25 2.37
C PRO A 46 -1.79 25.36 3.24
N LYS A 47 -2.43 24.56 4.12
CA LYS A 47 -1.72 23.52 4.86
C LYS A 47 -1.05 22.57 3.85
N PRO A 48 0.21 22.16 4.07
CA PRO A 48 0.84 21.16 3.23
C PRO A 48 -0.05 19.92 3.10
N ALA A 49 -0.20 19.41 1.88
CA ALA A 49 -0.97 18.20 1.65
C ALA A 49 -0.34 17.04 2.43
N GLU A 50 -1.12 16.45 3.33
CA GLU A 50 -0.68 15.26 4.07
C GLU A 50 -0.67 14.07 3.09
N GLN A 51 0.50 13.48 2.85
CA GLN A 51 0.62 12.25 2.05
C GLN A 51 0.09 11.07 2.87
N LYS A 52 -1.18 10.73 2.65
CA LYS A 52 -1.87 9.62 3.32
C LYS A 52 -1.68 8.26 2.63
N LEU A 53 -0.95 8.24 1.52
CA LEU A 53 -0.65 7.05 0.73
C LEU A 53 0.81 6.66 0.98
N LEU A 54 1.15 5.38 0.99
CA LEU A 54 2.52 4.84 1.23
C LEU A 54 3.06 5.04 2.66
N GLY A 55 4.30 4.60 2.89
CA GLY A 55 5.04 4.68 4.16
C GLY A 55 5.59 6.07 4.50
N HIS A 56 4.81 7.13 4.28
CA HIS A 56 5.19 8.52 4.61
C HIS A 56 5.07 8.84 6.11
N TYR A 57 5.44 7.90 6.97
CA TYR A 57 5.69 8.19 8.38
C TYR A 57 7.12 8.70 8.56
N ASP A 58 7.35 9.48 9.61
CA ASP A 58 8.71 9.90 9.95
C ASP A 58 9.57 8.66 10.21
N SER A 59 10.57 8.46 9.35
CA SER A 59 11.55 7.37 9.42
C SER A 59 12.96 7.88 9.68
N GLY A 60 13.13 9.20 9.86
CA GLY A 60 14.44 9.81 10.13
C GLY A 60 15.05 9.27 11.43
N TRP A 61 14.22 8.98 12.42
CA TRP A 61 14.64 8.38 13.69
C TRP A 61 15.19 6.96 13.52
N ALA A 62 14.67 6.18 12.56
CA ALA A 62 15.01 4.76 12.40
C ALA A 62 16.46 4.52 11.98
N ARG A 63 17.12 5.54 11.40
CA ARG A 63 18.54 5.49 11.01
C ARG A 63 19.50 6.01 12.09
N ARG A 64 18.98 6.52 13.22
CA ARG A 64 19.81 7.05 14.32
C ARG A 64 20.41 5.91 15.13
N LEU A 65 21.58 6.15 15.74
CA LEU A 65 22.32 5.14 16.51
C LEU A 65 21.46 4.42 17.56
N PRO A 66 20.61 5.08 18.37
CA PRO A 66 19.78 4.39 19.35
C PRO A 66 18.84 3.37 18.70
N ALA A 67 18.20 3.73 17.59
CA ALA A 67 17.30 2.82 16.86
C ALA A 67 18.07 1.64 16.24
N ARG A 68 19.29 1.89 15.73
CA ARG A 68 20.15 0.83 15.17
C ARG A 68 20.56 -0.18 16.25
N TYR A 69 20.98 0.29 17.42
CA TYR A 69 21.32 -0.59 18.55
C TYR A 69 20.12 -1.34 19.11
N ALA A 70 18.97 -0.67 19.23
CA ALA A 70 17.74 -1.33 19.66
C ALA A 70 17.35 -2.47 18.72
N ARG A 71 17.43 -2.24 17.40
CA ARG A 71 17.19 -3.28 16.39
C ARG A 71 18.19 -4.42 16.53
N PHE A 72 19.49 -4.12 16.63
CA PHE A 72 20.53 -5.13 16.79
C PHE A 72 20.29 -6.00 18.04
N LEU A 73 20.00 -5.38 19.18
CA LEU A 73 19.72 -6.10 20.42
C LEU A 73 18.47 -6.98 20.30
N ALA A 74 17.40 -6.45 19.70
CA ALA A 74 16.18 -7.21 19.50
C ALA A 74 16.43 -8.42 18.56
N THR A 75 17.09 -8.23 17.43
CA THR A 75 17.28 -9.30 16.43
C THR A 75 18.35 -10.30 16.85
N GLU A 76 19.55 -9.83 17.20
CA GLU A 76 20.68 -10.72 17.50
C GLU A 76 20.68 -11.17 18.96
N GLY A 77 20.27 -10.29 19.88
CA GLY A 77 20.29 -10.57 21.32
C GLY A 77 19.09 -11.38 21.82
N ILE A 78 17.91 -11.22 21.22
CA ILE A 78 16.68 -11.89 21.68
C ILE A 78 16.17 -12.88 20.62
N MET A 79 15.85 -12.39 19.42
CA MET A 79 15.16 -13.22 18.43
C MET A 79 16.02 -14.39 17.94
N ARG A 80 17.28 -14.14 17.59
CA ARG A 80 18.20 -15.17 17.10
C ARG A 80 18.38 -16.33 18.10
N PRO A 81 18.69 -16.12 19.39
CA PRO A 81 18.82 -17.24 20.33
C PRO A 81 17.48 -17.95 20.58
N VAL A 82 16.36 -17.22 20.64
CA VAL A 82 15.03 -17.84 20.78
C VAL A 82 14.72 -18.75 19.59
N ILE A 83 14.94 -18.28 18.36
CA ILE A 83 14.74 -19.06 17.14
C ILE A 83 15.71 -20.26 17.11
N ALA A 84 16.98 -20.04 17.44
CA ALA A 84 17.97 -21.10 17.47
C ALA A 84 17.61 -22.19 18.49
N GLY A 85 17.05 -21.83 19.64
CA GLY A 85 16.63 -22.78 20.68
C GLY A 85 15.34 -23.52 20.35
N LEU A 86 14.32 -22.81 19.85
CA LEU A 86 12.97 -23.37 19.65
C LEU A 86 12.74 -23.95 18.28
N ALA A 87 13.16 -23.25 17.22
CA ALA A 87 12.88 -23.64 15.84
C ALA A 87 14.02 -24.44 15.21
N GLN A 88 15.27 -24.27 15.70
CA GLN A 88 16.47 -24.97 15.22
C GLN A 88 16.54 -25.07 13.69
N PRO A 89 16.51 -23.92 12.97
CA PRO A 89 16.37 -23.94 11.52
C PRO A 89 17.61 -24.52 10.83
N GLU A 90 17.40 -25.44 9.88
CA GLU A 90 18.45 -25.90 8.99
C GLU A 90 18.66 -24.89 7.85
N ARG A 91 19.92 -24.54 7.58
CA ARG A 91 20.30 -23.60 6.51
C ARG A 91 21.15 -24.33 5.49
N ARG A 92 20.76 -24.27 4.22
CA ARG A 92 21.46 -24.90 3.09
C ARG A 92 21.80 -23.86 2.02
N GLY A 93 22.88 -24.07 1.27
CA GLY A 93 23.25 -23.21 0.14
C GLY A 93 23.97 -21.91 0.51
N LEU A 94 24.58 -21.83 1.69
CA LEU A 94 25.36 -20.66 2.13
C LEU A 94 26.62 -20.42 1.28
N ASP A 95 27.19 -21.49 0.74
CA ASP A 95 28.29 -21.49 -0.23
C ASP A 95 27.99 -20.59 -1.44
N ARG A 96 26.74 -20.59 -1.92
CA ARG A 96 26.32 -19.78 -3.07
C ARG A 96 26.25 -18.28 -2.79
N LEU A 97 26.24 -17.90 -1.50
CA LEU A 97 26.21 -16.51 -1.05
C LEU A 97 27.59 -15.97 -0.72
N ALA A 98 28.56 -16.84 -0.40
CA ALA A 98 29.89 -16.44 0.02
C ALA A 98 30.68 -15.73 -1.10
N ASP A 99 30.48 -16.17 -2.35
CA ASP A 99 31.18 -15.65 -3.53
C ASP A 99 30.35 -14.62 -4.31
N LEU A 100 29.29 -14.07 -3.72
CA LEU A 100 28.42 -13.13 -4.43
C LEU A 100 29.00 -11.71 -4.42
N ASP A 101 29.40 -11.24 -5.61
CA ASP A 101 29.76 -9.83 -5.82
C ASP A 101 28.52 -8.98 -6.14
N GLY A 102 27.98 -8.31 -5.12
CA GLY A 102 26.92 -7.30 -5.26
C GLY A 102 25.58 -7.63 -4.58
N PRO A 103 24.52 -6.86 -4.85
CA PRO A 103 23.24 -7.03 -4.18
C PRO A 103 22.45 -8.26 -4.68
N ALA A 104 21.79 -8.97 -3.76
CA ALA A 104 20.87 -10.07 -4.06
C ALA A 104 19.41 -9.70 -3.75
N ILE A 105 18.49 -10.26 -4.54
CA ILE A 105 17.06 -10.26 -4.24
C ILE A 105 16.68 -11.67 -3.77
N PHE A 106 16.19 -11.78 -2.53
CA PHE A 106 15.64 -13.02 -2.00
C PHE A 106 14.13 -13.05 -2.22
N ALA A 107 13.65 -13.98 -3.02
CA ALA A 107 12.23 -14.24 -3.20
C ALA A 107 11.81 -15.44 -2.34
N ALA A 108 11.26 -15.15 -1.16
CA ALA A 108 10.69 -16.17 -0.28
C ALA A 108 9.26 -16.52 -0.72
N ASN A 109 8.86 -17.76 -0.49
CA ASN A 109 7.45 -18.13 -0.59
C ASN A 109 6.67 -17.55 0.61
N HIS A 110 5.38 -17.31 0.41
CA HIS A 110 4.48 -16.88 1.47
C HIS A 110 3.37 -17.94 1.56
N HIS A 111 3.62 -18.96 2.39
CA HIS A 111 2.65 -20.02 2.72
C HIS A 111 2.10 -19.82 4.12
#